data_AF-A0A7J2KA01-F1
#
_entry.id   AF-A0A7J2KA01-F1
#
_cell.length_a   1.000
_cell.length_b   1.000
_cell.length_c   1.000
_cell.angle_alpha   90.00
_cell.angle_beta   90.00
_cell.angle_gamma   90.00
#
_symmetry.space_group_name_H-M   'P 1'
#
loop_
_entity.id
_entity.type
_entity.pdbx_description
1 polymer ?
#
loop_
_entity_poly.entity_id
_entity_poly.type
_entity_poly.pdbx_seq_one_letter_code
_entity_poly.pdbx_strand_id
1 'polypeptide(L)'
;MNFMNILAIFIGGASYALAGFLKNYVRGEKFNPSKISKTLLIAGIMSIINSLLGLDSYRGLEELAVAGAGQTVLAEYLLKTIHRFLESRSQRWLG
;
A
#
# COMPACT_ATOMS: atom_id res chain seq x y z
N MET A 1 -20.84 -0.64 -7.39
CA MET A 1 -19.40 -0.35 -7.47
C MET A 1 -19.24 1.13 -7.80
N ASN A 2 -18.82 1.96 -6.84
CA ASN A 2 -18.66 3.40 -7.08
C ASN A 2 -17.21 3.68 -7.51
N PHE A 3 -17.02 3.99 -8.79
CA PHE A 3 -15.70 4.23 -9.36
C PHE A 3 -14.95 5.37 -8.67
N MET A 4 -15.66 6.41 -8.22
CA MET A 4 -15.04 7.54 -7.51
C MET A 4 -14.46 7.13 -6.16
N ASN A 5 -15.12 6.20 -5.46
CA ASN A 5 -14.63 5.68 -4.20
C ASN A 5 -13.37 4.83 -4.38
N ILE A 6 -13.37 3.97 -5.40
CA ILE A 6 -12.20 3.18 -5.82
C ILE A 6 -11.02 4.11 -6.11
N LEU A 7 -11.24 5.16 -6.89
CA LEU A 7 -10.22 6.15 -7.19
C LEU A 7 -9.73 6.86 -5.95
N ALA A 8 -10.61 7.29 -5.04
CA ALA A 8 -10.21 7.96 -3.80
C ALA A 8 -9.26 7.09 -2.96
N ILE A 9 -9.61 5.83 -2.74
CA ILE A 9 -8.77 4.87 -2.00
C ILE A 9 -7.42 4.66 -2.70
N PHE A 10 -7.43 4.49 -4.02
CA PHE A 10 -6.21 4.32 -4.82
C PHE A 10 -5.31 5.56 -4.75
N ILE A 11 -5.87 6.76 -4.90
CA ILE A 11 -5.15 8.03 -4.79
C ILE A 11 -4.52 8.19 -3.41
N GLY A 12 -5.23 7.76 -2.36
CA GLY A 12 -4.69 7.66 -1.01
C GLY A 12 -3.41 6.82 -0.94
N GLY A 13 -3.48 5.59 -1.43
CA GLY A 13 -2.33 4.69 -1.48
C GLY A 13 -1.18 5.18 -2.38
N ALA A 14 -1.52 5.81 -3.52
CA ALA A 14 -0.54 6.43 -4.41
C ALA A 14 0.15 7.64 -3.77
N SER A 15 -0.58 8.44 -2.99
CA SER A 15 -0.03 9.56 -2.22
C SER A 15 0.97 9.08 -1.18
N TYR A 16 0.69 7.94 -0.53
CA TYR A 16 1.66 7.30 0.36
C TYR A 16 2.92 6.82 -0.40
N ALA A 17 2.76 6.20 -1.58
CA ALA A 17 3.90 5.81 -2.42
C ALA A 17 4.76 7.04 -2.82
N LEU A 18 4.10 8.14 -3.17
CA LEU A 18 4.75 9.40 -3.52
C LEU A 18 5.48 10.02 -2.31
N ALA A 19 4.87 10.02 -1.12
CA ALA A 19 5.53 10.48 0.10
C ALA A 19 6.79 9.66 0.41
N GLY A 20 6.73 8.33 0.24
CA GLY A 20 7.87 7.45 0.36
C GLY A 20 8.96 7.73 -0.68
N PHE A 21 8.60 8.06 -1.92
CA PHE A 21 9.52 8.49 -2.96
C PHE A 21 10.21 9.81 -2.61
N LEU A 22 9.44 10.85 -2.28
CA LEU A 22 9.96 12.18 -1.93
C LEU A 22 10.90 12.09 -0.73
N LYS A 23 10.57 11.28 0.28
CA LYS A 23 11.45 11.03 1.44
C LYS A 23 12.81 10.48 1.02
N ASN A 24 12.85 9.51 0.09
CA ASN A 24 14.11 8.93 -0.36
C ASN A 24 14.88 9.92 -1.26
N TYR A 25 14.17 10.69 -2.09
CA TYR A 25 14.74 11.73 -2.94
C TYR A 25 15.45 12.81 -2.12
N VAL A 26 14.80 13.33 -1.07
CA VAL A 26 15.38 14.33 -0.15
C VAL A 26 16.61 13.79 0.59
N ARG A 27 16.68 12.47 0.81
CA ARG A 27 17.82 11.79 1.44
C ARG A 27 18.97 11.46 0.48
N GLY A 28 18.83 11.77 -0.81
CA GLY A 28 19.80 11.40 -1.84
C GLY A 28 19.89 9.90 -2.10
N GLU A 29 18.90 9.12 -1.66
CA GLU A 29 18.85 7.69 -1.91
C GLU A 29 18.49 7.43 -3.38
N LYS A 30 19.10 6.40 -3.99
CA LYS A 30 18.78 6.02 -5.38
C LYS A 30 17.32 5.61 -5.50
N PHE A 31 16.67 6.11 -6.55
CA PHE A 31 15.31 5.72 -6.90
C PHE A 31 15.21 4.20 -7.09
N ASN A 32 14.29 3.57 -6.36
CA ASN A 32 13.99 2.15 -6.52
C ASN A 32 12.59 1.99 -7.14
N PRO A 33 12.49 1.82 -8.47
CA PRO A 33 11.20 1.69 -9.16
C PRO A 33 10.42 0.46 -8.70
N SER A 34 11.10 -0.62 -8.32
CA SER A 34 10.46 -1.86 -7.84
C SER A 34 9.69 -1.64 -6.53
N LYS A 35 10.18 -0.75 -5.67
CA LYS A 35 9.51 -0.44 -4.40
C LYS A 35 8.19 0.30 -4.65
N ILE A 36 8.22 1.30 -5.53
CA ILE A 36 7.04 2.12 -5.84
C ILE A 36 5.99 1.31 -6.58
N SER A 37 6.39 0.49 -7.55
CA SER A 37 5.44 -0.37 -8.28
C SER A 37 4.75 -1.36 -7.35
N LYS A 38 5.46 -1.95 -6.38
CA LYS A 38 4.86 -2.81 -5.34
C LYS A 38 3.86 -2.05 -4.48
N THR A 39 4.20 -0.85 -4.01
CA THR A 39 3.27 -0.04 -3.21
C THR A 39 2.03 0.37 -4.00
N LEU A 40 2.17 0.76 -5.27
CA LEU A 40 1.04 1.08 -6.16
C LEU A 40 0.16 -0.14 -6.43
N LEU A 41 0.74 -1.31 -6.61
CA LEU A 41 0.00 -2.56 -6.77
C LEU A 41 -0.81 -2.90 -5.50
N ILE A 42 -0.21 -2.72 -4.31
CA ILE A 42 -0.92 -2.88 -3.04
C ILE A 42 -2.09 -1.89 -2.95
N ALA A 43 -1.87 -0.61 -3.29
CA ALA A 43 -2.93 0.39 -3.29
C ALA A 43 -4.10 0.01 -4.22
N GLY A 44 -3.80 -0.50 -5.42
CA GLY A 44 -4.80 -0.98 -6.37
C GLY A 44 -5.59 -2.18 -5.82
N ILE A 45 -4.91 -3.16 -5.24
CA ILE A 45 -5.56 -4.32 -4.60
C ILE A 45 -6.46 -3.88 -3.45
N MET A 46 -5.97 -2.99 -2.57
CA MET A 46 -6.78 -2.49 -1.46
C MET A 46 -8.01 -1.75 -1.95
N SER A 47 -7.89 -0.92 -2.99
CA SER A 47 -9.03 -0.23 -3.59
C SER A 47 -10.12 -1.20 -4.10
N ILE A 48 -9.71 -2.26 -4.80
CA ILE A 48 -10.64 -3.30 -5.28
C ILE A 48 -11.29 -4.04 -4.10
N ILE A 49 -10.50 -4.47 -3.11
CA ILE A 49 -11.01 -5.19 -1.93
C ILE A 49 -12.05 -4.33 -1.18
N ASN A 50 -11.77 -3.04 -0.96
CA ASN A 50 -12.72 -2.17 -0.27
C ASN A 50 -14.04 -2.05 -1.03
N SER A 51 -13.98 -1.93 -2.36
CA SER A 51 -15.19 -1.87 -3.16
C SER A 51 -15.97 -3.18 -3.20
N LEU A 52 -15.29 -4.34 -3.18
CA LEU A 52 -15.95 -5.65 -3.13
C LEU A 52 -16.63 -5.90 -1.79
N LEU A 53 -16.04 -5.40 -0.70
CA LEU A 53 -16.58 -5.52 0.66
C LEU A 53 -17.58 -4.41 1.02
N GLY A 54 -17.80 -3.43 0.13
CA GLY A 54 -18.69 -2.29 0.38
C GLY A 54 -18.23 -1.36 1.52
N LEU A 55 -16.95 -1.43 1.91
CA LEU A 55 -16.37 -0.62 3.00
C LEU A 55 -16.25 0.86 2.65
N ASP A 56 -16.53 1.20 1.39
CA ASP A 56 -16.42 2.52 0.80
C ASP A 56 -17.75 3.30 0.80
N SER A 57 -18.86 2.66 1.19
CA SER A 57 -20.21 3.18 0.92
C SER A 57 -20.69 4.29 1.86
N TYR A 58 -20.02 4.51 3.00
CA TYR A 58 -20.50 5.41 4.06
C TYR A 58 -19.57 6.59 4.36
N ARG A 59 -18.45 6.72 3.64
CA ARG A 59 -17.39 7.70 3.93
C ARG A 59 -17.30 8.77 2.86
N GLY A 60 -16.90 9.97 3.25
CA GLY A 60 -16.54 11.03 2.31
C GLY A 60 -15.29 10.65 1.50
N LEU A 61 -15.12 11.24 0.31
CA LEU A 61 -13.96 10.96 -0.56
C LEU A 61 -12.61 11.22 0.14
N GLU A 62 -12.53 12.25 0.98
CA GLU A 62 -11.33 12.58 1.75
C GLU A 62 -10.98 11.47 2.75
N GLU A 63 -11.98 10.98 3.50
CA GLU A 63 -11.81 9.87 4.44
C GLU A 63 -11.41 8.58 3.73
N LEU A 64 -11.94 8.33 2.52
CA LEU A 64 -11.56 7.19 1.70
C LEU A 64 -10.11 7.27 1.24
N ALA A 65 -9.62 8.45 0.86
CA ALA A 65 -8.23 8.65 0.51
C ALA A 65 -7.30 8.44 1.71
N VAL A 66 -7.64 8.99 2.89
CA VAL A 66 -6.87 8.75 4.11
C VAL A 66 -6.87 7.27 4.49
N ALA A 67 -8.03 6.61 4.42
CA ALA A 67 -8.15 5.18 4.67
C ALA A 67 -7.32 4.36 3.69
N GLY A 68 -7.33 4.70 2.40
CA GLY A 68 -6.53 4.04 1.37
C GLY A 68 -5.03 4.17 1.60
N ALA A 69 -4.55 5.34 2.02
CA ALA A 69 -3.16 5.53 2.43
C ALA A 69 -2.80 4.64 3.62
N GLY A 70 -3.60 4.67 4.70
CA GLY A 70 -3.37 3.86 5.90
C GLY A 70 -3.40 2.35 5.63
N GLN A 71 -4.38 1.89 4.88
CA GLN A 71 -4.51 0.49 4.46
C GLN A 71 -3.33 0.02 3.62
N THR A 72 -2.86 0.84 2.68
CA THR A 72 -1.69 0.54 1.85
C THR A 72 -0.43 0.38 2.71
N VAL A 73 -0.21 1.28 3.67
CA VAL A 73 0.90 1.22 4.63
C VAL A 73 0.86 -0.08 5.44
N LEU A 74 -0.29 -0.42 6.01
CA LEU A 74 -0.46 -1.61 6.84
C LEU A 74 -0.23 -2.89 6.03
N ALA A 75 -0.78 -2.96 4.82
CA ALA A 75 -0.58 -4.10 3.93
C ALA A 75 0.90 -4.26 3.54
N GLU A 76 1.60 -3.17 3.22
CA GLU A 76 3.03 -3.21 2.90
C GLU A 76 3.86 -3.72 4.09
N TYR A 77 3.57 -3.24 5.31
CA TYR A 77 4.25 -3.71 6.52
C TYR A 77 3.98 -5.18 6.81
N LEU A 78 2.71 -5.61 6.69
CA LEU A 78 2.32 -7.00 6.91
C LEU A 78 3.08 -7.94 5.94
N LEU A 79 3.09 -7.61 4.65
CA LEU A 79 3.79 -8.40 3.63
C LEU A 79 5.29 -8.49 3.91
N LYS A 80 5.93 -7.38 4.31
CA LYS A 80 7.36 -7.39 4.70
C LYS A 80 7.62 -8.26 5.91
N THR A 81 6.75 -8.21 6.92
CA THR A 81 6.87 -9.03 8.13
C THR A 81 6.73 -10.50 7.81
N ILE A 82 5.71 -10.87 7.01
CA ILE A 82 5.50 -12.26 6.56
C ILE A 82 6.72 -12.75 5.77
N HIS A 83 7.23 -11.95 4.83
CA HIS A 83 8.38 -12.31 4.02
C HIS A 83 9.63 -12.59 4.89
N ARG A 84 9.95 -11.68 5.83
CA ARG A 84 11.07 -11.87 6.77
C ARG A 84 10.88 -13.08 7.67
N PHE A 85 9.65 -13.34 8.12
CA PHE A 85 9.35 -14.51 8.94
C PHE A 85 9.58 -15.82 8.18
N LEU A 86 9.17 -15.88 6.91
CA LEU A 86 9.40 -17.02 6.03
C LEU A 86 10.89 -17.22 5.71
N GLU A 87 11.64 -16.15 5.45
CA GLU A 87 13.10 -16.22 5.26
C GLU A 87 13.82 -16.72 6.51
N SER A 88 13.45 -16.21 7.70
CA SER A 88 14.02 -16.65 8.98
C SER A 88 13.76 -18.13 9.25
N ARG A 89 12.57 -18.63 8.91
CA ARG A 89 12.25 -20.05 8.97
C ARG A 89 13.14 -20.85 8.02
N SER A 90 13.28 -20.43 6.76
CA SER A 90 14.09 -21.11 5.75
C SER A 90 15.56 -21.25 6.16
N GLN A 91 16.18 -20.19 6.70
CA GLN A 91 17.57 -20.24 7.15
C GLN A 91 17.79 -21.15 8.37
N ARG A 92 16.77 -21.32 9.23
CA ARG A 92 16.81 -22.25 10.37
C ARG A 92 16.79 -23.72 9.99
N TRP A 93 16.35 -24.06 8.78
CA TRP A 93 16.32 -25.45 8.28
C TRP A 93 17.58 -25.80 7.47
N LEU A 94 18.38 -24.80 7.07
CA LEU A 94 19.58 -24.97 6.23
C LEU A 94 20.90 -24.76 7.00
N GLY A 95 20.85 -24.41 8.29
CA GLY A 95 22.01 -24.33 9.18
C GLY A 95 21.96 -25.40 10.25
#